data_AF-B2SZZ3-F1
#
_entry.id   AF-B2SZZ3-F1
#
_cell.length_a   1.000
_cell.length_b   1.000
_cell.length_c   1.000
_cell.angle_alpha   90.00
_cell.angle_beta   90.00
_cell.angle_gamma   90.00
#
_symmetry.space_group_name_H-M   'P 1'
#
loop_
_entity.id
_entity.type
_entity.pdbx_description
1 polymer ?
#
loop_
_entity_poly.entity_id
_entity_poly.type
_entity_poly.pdbx_seq_one_letter_code
_entity_poly.pdbx_strand_id
1 'polypeptide(L)' 'MKALVKAHLFHPSVVLPLAAFTELLVERDFNLGQVGIIVAARSAQAVVSRSRSLLCCHGCHPVC' A
#
# COMPACT_ATOMS: atom_id res chain seq x y z
N MET A 1 10.53 -23.88 -1.05
CA MET A 1 9.89 -22.65 -1.58
C MET A 1 8.40 -22.50 -1.24
N LYS A 2 7.59 -23.57 -1.10
CA LYS A 2 6.15 -23.44 -0.71
C LYS A 2 5.91 -22.95 0.73
N ALA A 3 6.83 -23.21 1.67
CA ALA A 3 6.66 -22.85 3.07
C ALA A 3 6.72 -21.33 3.35
N LEU A 4 7.57 -20.60 2.61
CA LEU A 4 7.69 -19.14 2.71
C LEU A 4 6.43 -18.43 2.17
N VAL A 5 5.85 -18.95 1.09
CA VAL A 5 4.58 -18.46 0.55
C VAL A 5 3.46 -18.68 1.55
N LYS A 6 3.40 -19.85 2.22
CA LYS A 6 2.35 -20.15 3.21
C LYS A 6 2.45 -19.28 4.46
N ALA A 7 3.66 -18.94 4.89
CA ALA A 7 3.90 -18.06 6.03
C ALA A 7 3.51 -16.61 5.75
N HIS A 8 3.77 -16.12 4.52
CA HIS A 8 3.41 -14.75 4.13
C HIS A 8 2.00 -14.57 3.58
N LEU A 9 1.32 -15.65 3.14
CA LEU A 9 -0.01 -15.58 2.55
C LEU A 9 -1.07 -15.01 3.52
N PHE A 10 -0.86 -15.20 4.82
CA PHE A 10 -1.77 -14.73 5.88
C PHE A 10 -1.20 -13.56 6.68
N HIS A 11 -0.07 -12.98 6.27
CA HIS A 11 0.41 -11.78 6.95
C HIS A 11 -0.63 -10.66 6.79
N PRO A 12 -0.96 -9.94 7.88
CA PRO A 12 -1.99 -8.90 7.87
C PRO A 12 -1.65 -7.80 6.85
N SER A 13 -0.37 -7.58 6.59
CA SER A 13 0.12 -6.66 5.55
C SER A 13 -0.30 -7.03 4.12
N VAL A 14 -0.78 -8.25 3.88
CA VAL A 14 -1.23 -8.73 2.57
C VAL A 14 -2.74 -8.95 2.56
N VAL A 15 -3.28 -9.52 3.65
CA VAL A 15 -4.73 -9.79 3.76
C VAL A 15 -5.54 -8.50 3.83
N LEU A 16 -5.07 -7.48 4.58
CA LEU A 16 -5.80 -6.23 4.75
C LEU A 16 -5.90 -5.42 3.44
N PRO A 17 -4.80 -5.22 2.68
CA PRO A 17 -4.89 -4.56 1.38
C PRO A 17 -5.71 -5.35 0.36
N LEU A 18 -5.66 -6.69 0.41
CA LEU A 18 -6.44 -7.53 -0.50
C LEU A 18 -7.94 -7.40 -0.23
N ALA A 19 -8.36 -7.40 1.04
CA ALA A 19 -9.76 -7.16 1.41
C ALA A 19 -10.25 -5.79 0.93
N ALA A 20 -9.49 -4.73 1.24
CA ALA A 20 -9.83 -3.37 0.80
C ALA A 20 -9.88 -3.22 -0.73
N PHE A 21 -9.03 -3.96 -1.45
CA PHE A 21 -9.06 -4.00 -2.91
C PHE A 21 -10.33 -4.68 -3.43
N THR A 22 -10.73 -5.81 -2.85
CA THR A 22 -11.96 -6.50 -3.24
C THR A 22 -13.21 -5.69 -2.95
N GLU A 23 -13.26 -4.96 -1.82
CA GLU A 23 -14.35 -4.03 -1.51
C GLU A 23 -14.44 -2.92 -2.57
N LEU A 24 -13.29 -2.36 -2.95
CA LEU A 24 -13.22 -1.29 -3.94
C LEU A 24 -13.56 -1.77 -5.36
N LEU A 25 -13.27 -3.03 -5.70
CA LEU A 25 -13.73 -3.66 -6.93
C LEU A 25 -15.26 -3.78 -6.97
N VAL A 26 -15.87 -4.22 -5.86
CA VAL A 26 -17.33 -4.36 -5.77
C VAL A 26 -18.01 -2.99 -5.83
N GLU A 27 -17.49 -1.99 -5.10
CA GLU A 27 -18.04 -0.62 -5.09
C GLU A 27 -17.97 0.07 -6.46
N ARG A 28 -16.97 -0.29 -7.28
CA ARG A 28 -16.78 0.24 -8.64
C ARG A 28 -17.29 -0.65 -9.74
N ASP A 29 -18.14 -1.62 -9.42
CA ASP A 29 -18.75 -2.52 -10.41
C ASP A 29 -17.68 -3.19 -11.30
N PHE A 30 -16.56 -3.57 -10.68
CA PHE A 30 -15.40 -4.16 -11.33
C PHE A 30 -14.77 -3.29 -12.44
N ASN A 31 -14.99 -1.97 -12.42
CA ASN A 31 -14.31 -1.04 -13.32
C ASN A 31 -12.82 -0.93 -12.98
N LEU A 32 -12.02 -1.83 -13.56
CA LEU A 32 -10.58 -1.94 -13.34
C LEU A 32 -9.81 -0.65 -13.68
N GLY A 33 -10.31 0.18 -14.60
CA GLY A 33 -9.69 1.46 -14.93
C GLY A 33 -9.73 2.43 -13.75
N GLN A 34 -10.91 2.66 -13.17
CA GLN A 34 -11.07 3.53 -12.00
C GLN A 34 -10.37 2.97 -10.76
N VAL A 35 -10.53 1.67 -10.52
CA VAL A 35 -9.87 0.99 -9.40
C VAL A 35 -8.35 1.07 -9.52
N GLY A 36 -7.80 0.83 -10.72
CA GLY A 36 -6.36 0.92 -10.99
C GLY A 36 -5.80 2.32 -10.71
N ILE A 37 -6.51 3.38 -11.13
CA ILE A 37 -6.11 4.77 -10.85
C ILE A 37 -6.10 5.04 -9.34
N ILE A 38 -7.14 4.61 -8.61
CA ILE A 38 -7.23 4.82 -7.15
C ILE A 38 -6.08 4.11 -6.42
N VAL A 39 -5.82 2.85 -6.76
CA VAL A 39 -4.74 2.07 -6.14
C VAL A 39 -3.37 2.68 -6.46
N ALA A 40 -3.14 3.11 -7.71
CA ALA A 40 -1.90 3.77 -8.11
C ALA A 40 -1.69 5.13 -7.41
N ALA A 41 -2.75 5.92 -7.24
CA ALA A 41 -2.67 7.18 -6.51
C ALA A 41 -2.34 6.96 -5.02
N ARG A 42 -3.01 5.99 -4.37
CA ARG A 42 -2.74 5.64 -2.97
C ARG A 42 -1.31 5.11 -2.76
N SER A 43 -0.81 4.30 -3.68
CA SER A 43 0.56 3.78 -3.60
C SER A 43 1.60 4.88 -3.81
N ALA A 44 1.39 5.78 -4.78
CA ALA A 44 2.23 6.96 -4.97
C ALA A 44 2.23 7.85 -3.74
N GLN A 45 1.07 8.10 -3.13
CA GLN A 45 0.96 8.87 -1.89
C GLN A 45 1.69 8.21 -0.71
N ALA A 46 1.61 6.89 -0.56
CA ALA A 46 2.34 6.14 0.47
C ALA A 46 3.86 6.25 0.29
N VAL A 47 4.35 6.22 -0.95
CA VAL A 47 5.78 6.41 -1.25
C VAL A 47 6.20 7.86 -0.99
N VAL A 48 5.46 8.85 -1.50
CA VAL A 48 5.78 10.28 -1.35
C VAL A 48 5.77 10.72 0.12
N SER A 49 4.80 10.26 0.91
CA SER A 49 4.73 10.55 2.35
C SER A 49 5.93 9.96 3.11
N ARG A 50 6.36 8.75 2.74
CA ARG A 50 7.56 8.10 3.29
C ARG A 50 8.85 8.79 2.85
N SER A 51 8.92 9.27 1.61
CA SER A 51 10.08 10.06 1.15
C SER A 51 10.16 11.40 1.87
N ARG A 52 9.02 12.04 2.13
CA ARG A 52 8.96 13.29 2.91
C ARG A 52 9.43 13.11 4.34
N SER A 53 9.05 12.02 5.03
CA SER A 53 9.56 11.78 6.38
C SER A 53 11.09 11.61 6.39
N LEU A 54 11.65 10.94 5.38
CA LEU A 54 13.11 10.79 5.23
C LEU A 54 13.81 12.12 4.88
N LEU A 55 13.22 12.95 4.03
CA LEU A 55 13.74 14.28 3.67
C LEU A 55 13.69 15.26 4.85
N CYS A 56 12.63 15.20 5.68
CA CYS A 56 12.55 15.96 6.92
C CYS A 56 13.65 15.55 7.93
N CYS A 57 13.97 14.26 8.05
CA CYS A 57 15.09 13.80 8.87
C CYS A 57 16.46 14.23 8.33
N HIS A 58 16.60 14.46 7.02
CA HIS A 58 17.87 14.90 6.41
C HIS A 58 18.08 16.42 6.52
N GLY A 59 16.99 17.21 6.59
CA GLY A 59 17.04 18.67 6.73
C GLY A 59 16.98 19.20 8.18
N CYS A 60 16.66 18.35 9.15
CA CYS A 60 16.65 18.68 10.58
C CYS A 60 17.29 17.54 11.37
N HIS A 61 18.51 17.75 11.86
CA HIS A 61 19.02 17.07 13.06
C HIS A 61 19.59 18.17 13.97
N PRO A 62 19.20 18.18 15.25
CA PRO A 62 19.62 17.11 16.16
C PRO A 62 18.42 16.40 16.81
N VAL A 63 18.61 15.13 17.15
CA VAL A 63 17.70 14.26 17.92
C VAL A 63 16.51 13.66 17.16
N CYS A 64 16.83 12.84 16.15
CA CYS A 64 16.24 11.50 16.05
C CYS A 64 16.85 10.60 17.12
#